data_AF-A0A537DQ70-F1
#
_entry.id   AF-A0A537DQ70-F1
#
_cell.length_a   1.000
_cell.length_b   1.000
_cell.length_c   1.000
_cell.angle_alpha   90.00
_cell.angle_beta   90.00
_cell.angle_gamma   90.00
#
_symmetry.space_group_name_H-M   'P 1'
#
loop_
_entity.id
_entity.type
_entity.pdbx_description
1 polymer ?
#
loop_
_entity_poly.entity_id
_entity_poly.type
_entity_poly.pdbx_seq_one_letter_code
_entity_poly.pdbx_strand_id
1 'polypeptide(L)'
;MSKEKPFPEYKRKLGPGWWLANSHFTQYMIREWTSFFVAVFSLIYIYEPSLFASGAKVDALNLLRNPGIIAFNVLALLFTSYHALTWFYLIGKIQPIKMGKTTSKPWQALLVNILLLLIVSFAVIEILVLR
;
A
#
# COMPACT_ATOMS: atom_id res chain seq x y z
N MET A 1 51.52 5.41 -14.94
CA MET A 1 50.16 4.86 -14.73
C MET A 1 49.90 3.84 -15.83
N SER A 2 49.96 2.55 -15.51
CA SER A 2 49.75 1.48 -16.48
C SER A 2 48.32 1.56 -17.05
N LYS A 3 48.20 1.47 -18.37
CA LYS A 3 46.92 1.29 -19.07
C LYS A 3 46.51 -0.18 -18.97
N GLU A 4 46.33 -0.71 -17.77
CA GLU A 4 45.68 -2.01 -17.61
C GLU A 4 44.22 -1.85 -18.01
N LYS A 5 43.85 -2.52 -19.11
CA LYS A 5 42.43 -2.68 -19.47
C LYS A 5 41.79 -3.46 -18.32
N PRO A 6 40.76 -2.93 -17.64
CA PRO A 6 40.06 -3.72 -16.65
C PRO A 6 39.56 -5.00 -17.34
N PHE A 7 39.76 -6.15 -16.68
CA PHE A 7 39.23 -7.43 -17.13
C PHE A 7 37.79 -7.24 -17.63
N PRO A 8 37.37 -7.91 -18.72
CA PRO A 8 36.02 -7.71 -19.25
C PRO A 8 34.99 -7.97 -18.15
N GLU A 9 34.40 -6.91 -17.61
CA GLU A 9 33.36 -7.00 -16.61
C GLU A 9 32.16 -7.70 -17.23
N TYR A 10 31.86 -8.90 -16.75
CA TYR A 10 30.66 -9.61 -17.16
C TYR A 10 29.43 -8.85 -16.65
N LYS A 11 28.79 -8.07 -17.53
CA LYS A 11 27.51 -7.42 -17.23
C LYS A 11 26.39 -8.43 -17.38
N ARG A 12 25.94 -9.00 -16.26
CA ARG A 12 24.74 -9.85 -16.23
C ARG A 12 23.53 -9.04 -16.70
N LYS A 13 22.93 -9.43 -17.83
CA LYS A 13 21.66 -8.84 -18.30
C LYS A 13 20.53 -9.36 -17.42
N LEU A 14 19.78 -8.45 -16.79
CA LEU A 14 18.56 -8.77 -16.05
C LEU A 14 17.38 -8.74 -17.02
N GLY A 15 16.63 -9.84 -17.12
CA GLY A 15 15.38 -9.90 -17.88
C GLY A 15 14.20 -9.31 -17.10
N PRO A 16 13.01 -9.16 -17.72
CA PRO A 16 11.82 -8.59 -17.06
C PRO A 16 11.37 -9.34 -15.78
N GLY A 17 11.64 -10.66 -15.71
CA GLY A 17 11.33 -11.50 -14.56
C GLY A 17 12.42 -11.54 -13.48
N TRP A 18 13.37 -10.58 -13.48
CA TRP A 18 14.49 -10.56 -12.52
C TRP A 18 14.05 -10.68 -11.06
N TRP A 19 12.90 -10.12 -10.73
CA TRP A 19 12.36 -10.07 -9.37
C TRP A 19 11.85 -11.44 -8.90
N LEU A 20 11.48 -12.35 -9.80
CA LEU A 20 11.07 -13.71 -9.46
C LEU A 20 12.23 -14.57 -8.95
N ALA A 21 13.48 -14.15 -9.20
CA ALA A 21 14.66 -14.91 -8.80
C ALA A 21 14.91 -14.91 -7.28
N ASN A 22 14.26 -14.02 -6.52
CA ASN A 22 14.44 -13.91 -5.07
C ASN A 22 13.13 -13.53 -4.39
N SER A 23 12.75 -14.25 -3.34
CA SER A 23 11.52 -14.00 -2.58
C SER A 23 11.45 -12.56 -2.03
N HIS A 24 12.57 -11.97 -1.63
CA HIS A 24 12.63 -10.57 -1.19
C HIS A 24 12.30 -9.58 -2.32
N PHE A 25 12.79 -9.83 -3.54
CA PHE A 25 12.45 -9.00 -4.70
C PHE A 25 11.00 -9.19 -5.12
N THR A 26 10.48 -10.42 -5.04
CA THR A 26 9.06 -10.70 -5.24
C THR A 26 8.18 -9.96 -4.25
N GLN A 27 8.49 -9.99 -2.95
CA GLN A 27 7.74 -9.26 -1.93
C GLN A 27 7.81 -7.75 -2.14
N TYR A 28 8.99 -7.24 -2.51
CA TYR A 28 9.14 -5.84 -2.90
C TYR A 28 8.20 -5.49 -4.06
N MET A 29 8.21 -6.26 -5.15
CA MET A 29 7.36 -5.99 -6.30
C MET A 29 5.88 -6.07 -5.92
N ILE A 30 5.45 -7.09 -5.18
CA ILE A 30 4.05 -7.22 -4.71
C ILE A 30 3.64 -5.97 -3.91
N ARG A 31 4.52 -5.47 -3.04
CA ARG A 31 4.26 -4.24 -2.28
C ARG A 31 4.12 -3.02 -3.19
N GLU A 32 4.94 -2.87 -4.23
CA GLU A 32 4.79 -1.76 -5.16
C GLU A 32 3.48 -1.87 -5.97
N TRP A 33 3.06 -3.09 -6.32
CA TRP A 33 1.80 -3.37 -7.01
C TRP A 33 0.56 -3.00 -6.20
N THR A 34 0.64 -2.88 -4.87
CA THR A 34 -0.52 -2.41 -4.08
C THR A 34 -0.96 -1.01 -4.48
N SER A 35 -0.04 -0.18 -5.01
CA SER A 35 -0.33 1.18 -5.47
C SER A 35 -1.37 1.21 -6.60
N PHE A 36 -1.39 0.18 -7.46
CA PHE A 36 -2.39 0.04 -8.52
C PHE A 36 -3.80 -0.07 -7.93
N PHE A 37 -3.98 -0.91 -6.90
CA PHE A 37 -5.28 -1.09 -6.24
C PHE A 37 -5.74 0.19 -5.55
N VAL A 38 -4.82 0.88 -4.86
CA VAL A 38 -5.11 2.18 -4.23
C VAL A 38 -5.51 3.23 -5.26
N ALA A 39 -4.82 3.28 -6.41
CA ALA A 39 -5.12 4.22 -7.49
C ALA A 39 -6.50 3.97 -8.09
N VAL A 40 -6.82 2.72 -8.45
CA VAL A 40 -8.12 2.37 -9.02
C VAL A 40 -9.24 2.58 -7.99
N PHE A 41 -9.03 2.22 -6.72
CA PHE A 41 -9.98 2.52 -5.65
C PHE A 41 -10.24 4.03 -5.54
N SER A 42 -9.19 4.85 -5.58
CA SER A 42 -9.31 6.31 -5.52
C SER A 42 -10.09 6.88 -6.71
N LEU A 43 -9.91 6.33 -7.92
CA LEU A 43 -10.68 6.74 -9.09
C LEU A 43 -12.16 6.41 -8.95
N ILE A 44 -12.50 5.21 -8.46
CA ILE A 44 -13.89 4.82 -8.18
C ILE A 44 -14.48 5.76 -7.10
N TYR A 45 -13.73 5.99 -6.02
CA TYR A 45 -14.13 6.86 -4.92
C TYR A 45 -14.35 8.32 -5.34
N ILE A 46 -13.61 8.83 -6.31
CA ILE A 46 -13.83 10.19 -6.85
C ILE A 46 -15.00 10.20 -7.83
N TYR A 47 -15.16 9.14 -8.62
CA TYR A 47 -16.22 9.04 -9.62
C TYR A 47 -17.61 9.00 -8.99
N GLU A 48 -17.78 8.29 -7.88
CA GLU A 48 -19.07 8.17 -7.20
C GLU A 48 -19.66 9.53 -6.76
N PRO A 49 -18.95 10.39 -5.98
CA PRO A 49 -19.39 11.75 -5.67
C PRO A 49 -19.66 12.61 -6.91
N SER A 50 -18.93 12.40 -8.01
CA SER A 50 -19.17 13.14 -9.25
C SER A 50 -20.54 12.83 -9.86
N LEU A 51 -21.02 11.58 -9.72
CA LEU A 51 -22.38 11.19 -10.12
C LEU A 51 -23.43 11.78 -9.18
N PHE A 52 -23.14 11.86 -7.89
CA PHE A 52 -24.03 12.54 -6.95
C PHE A 52 -24.15 14.03 -7.27
N ALA A 53 -23.03 14.70 -7.57
CA ALA A 53 -22.98 16.11 -7.91
C ALA A 53 -23.73 16.44 -9.22
N SER A 54 -23.74 15.52 -10.18
CA SER A 54 -24.47 15.68 -11.45
C SER A 54 -25.97 15.34 -11.36
N GLY A 55 -26.46 14.90 -10.19
CA GLY A 55 -27.84 14.47 -9.99
C GLY A 55 -28.13 13.02 -10.41
N ALA A 56 -27.13 12.28 -10.89
CA ALA A 56 -27.21 10.88 -11.33
C ALA A 56 -27.17 9.88 -10.14
N LYS A 57 -28.04 10.10 -9.15
CA LYS A 57 -28.08 9.29 -7.90
C LYS A 57 -28.31 7.80 -8.15
N VAL A 58 -29.15 7.46 -9.15
CA VAL A 58 -29.46 6.07 -9.50
C VAL A 58 -28.22 5.37 -10.05
N ASP A 59 -27.43 6.05 -10.89
CA ASP A 59 -26.21 5.50 -11.47
C ASP A 59 -25.13 5.30 -10.40
N ALA A 60 -25.02 6.23 -9.43
CA ALA A 60 -24.15 6.07 -8.27
C ALA A 60 -24.50 4.82 -7.46
N LEU A 61 -25.79 4.61 -7.17
CA LEU A 61 -26.26 3.41 -6.46
C LEU A 61 -26.02 2.13 -7.27
N ASN A 62 -26.20 2.16 -8.58
CA ASN A 62 -25.94 1.02 -9.46
C ASN A 62 -24.45 0.66 -9.49
N LEU A 63 -23.56 1.66 -9.46
CA LEU A 63 -22.12 1.46 -9.37
C LEU A 63 -21.76 0.74 -8.06
N LEU A 64 -22.28 1.19 -6.92
CA LEU A 64 -22.01 0.59 -5.61
C LEU A 64 -22.59 -0.83 -5.45
N ARG A 65 -23.73 -1.11 -6.10
CA ARG A 65 -24.36 -2.44 -6.09
C ARG A 65 -23.74 -3.42 -7.07
N ASN A 66 -22.85 -2.96 -7.96
CA ASN A 66 -22.22 -3.80 -8.95
C ASN A 66 -21.34 -4.86 -8.26
N PRO A 67 -21.59 -6.18 -8.47
CA PRO A 67 -20.82 -7.24 -7.82
C PRO A 67 -19.32 -7.19 -8.11
N GLY A 68 -18.93 -6.74 -9.31
CA GLY A 68 -17.53 -6.57 -9.70
C GLY A 68 -16.85 -5.43 -8.93
N ILE A 69 -17.56 -4.33 -8.71
CA ILE A 69 -17.07 -3.20 -7.89
C ILE A 69 -16.94 -3.62 -6.42
N ILE A 70 -17.91 -4.37 -5.89
CA ILE A 70 -17.84 -4.91 -4.53
C ILE A 70 -16.64 -5.85 -4.39
N ALA A 71 -16.47 -6.81 -5.31
CA ALA A 71 -15.34 -7.73 -5.30
C ALA A 71 -14.00 -7.00 -5.39
N PHE A 72 -13.91 -5.98 -6.26
CA PHE A 72 -12.73 -5.14 -6.36
C PHE A 72 -12.46 -4.38 -5.06
N ASN A 73 -13.46 -3.79 -4.41
CA ASN A 73 -13.29 -3.08 -3.15
C ASN A 73 -12.78 -3.99 -2.03
N VAL A 74 -13.28 -5.23 -1.95
CA VAL A 74 -12.76 -6.23 -1.00
C VAL A 74 -11.28 -6.54 -1.29
N LEU A 75 -10.93 -6.72 -2.57
CA LEU A 75 -9.55 -6.96 -2.97
C LEU A 75 -8.64 -5.75 -2.68
N ALA A 76 -9.12 -4.54 -2.97
CA ALA A 76 -8.42 -3.30 -2.69
C ALA A 76 -8.21 -3.12 -1.19
N LEU A 77 -9.19 -3.48 -0.35
CA LEU A 77 -9.04 -3.47 1.11
C LEU A 77 -7.94 -4.42 1.59
N LEU A 78 -7.88 -5.65 1.04
CA LEU A 78 -6.82 -6.61 1.36
C LEU A 78 -5.44 -6.08 0.99
N PHE A 79 -5.26 -5.58 -0.24
CA PHE A 79 -3.98 -5.04 -0.69
C PHE A 79 -3.58 -3.76 0.04
N THR A 80 -4.53 -2.89 0.37
CA THR A 80 -4.28 -1.66 1.13
C THR A 80 -3.92 -1.98 2.58
N SER A 81 -4.53 -3.02 3.17
CA SER A 81 -4.16 -3.51 4.50
C SER A 81 -2.73 -4.07 4.51
N TYR A 82 -2.38 -4.88 3.51
CA TYR A 82 -1.01 -5.36 3.32
C TYR A 82 -0.02 -4.19 3.12
N HIS A 83 -0.39 -3.20 2.30
CA HIS A 83 0.41 -1.99 2.11
C HIS A 83 0.66 -1.27 3.44
N ALA A 84 -0.38 -1.02 4.24
CA ALA A 84 -0.27 -0.36 5.54
C ALA A 84 0.68 -1.11 6.49
N LEU A 85 0.57 -2.44 6.59
CA LEU A 85 1.45 -3.25 7.43
C LEU A 85 2.92 -3.10 7.04
N THR A 86 3.22 -3.21 5.74
CA THR A 86 4.61 -3.09 5.25
C THR A 86 5.13 -1.66 5.39
N TRP A 87 4.30 -0.65 5.17
CA TRP A 87 4.63 0.76 5.31
C TRP A 87 4.94 1.15 6.75
N PHE A 88 4.09 0.74 7.71
CA PHE A 88 4.31 1.05 9.13
C PHE A 88 5.59 0.39 9.68
N TYR A 89 5.87 -0.84 9.25
CA TYR A 89 7.14 -1.50 9.59
C TYR A 89 8.33 -0.76 8.96
N LEU A 90 8.20 -0.33 7.71
CA LEU A 90 9.26 0.40 6.99
C LEU A 90 9.56 1.77 7.63
N ILE A 91 8.53 2.50 8.07
CA ILE A 91 8.70 3.77 8.80
C ILE A 91 9.62 3.57 10.01
N GLY A 92 9.40 2.52 10.80
CA GLY A 92 10.23 2.24 11.98
C GLY A 92 11.68 1.86 11.64
N LYS A 93 11.96 1.42 10.42
CA LYS A 93 13.34 1.24 9.92
C LYS A 93 13.99 2.55 9.47
N ILE A 94 13.22 3.42 8.82
CA ILE A 94 13.73 4.68 8.24
C ILE A 94 13.91 5.75 9.32
N GLN A 95 13.03 5.78 10.32
CA GLN A 95 13.03 6.76 11.40
C GLN A 95 13.19 6.11 12.78
N PRO A 96 14.37 5.55 13.08
CA PRO A 96 14.64 4.98 14.39
C PRO A 96 14.72 6.08 15.47
N ILE A 97 13.95 5.94 16.54
CA ILE A 97 13.91 6.85 17.67
C ILE A 97 14.94 6.38 18.71
N LYS A 98 15.88 7.25 19.08
CA LYS A 98 16.84 6.98 20.17
C LYS A 98 16.22 7.33 21.52
N MET A 99 16.24 6.37 22.44
CA MET A 99 15.76 6.49 23.82
C MET A 99 16.91 6.15 24.77
N GLY A 100 17.66 7.18 25.16
CA GLY A 100 18.87 7.03 25.97
C GLY A 100 19.92 6.16 25.26
N LYS A 101 20.23 5.00 25.84
CA LYS A 101 21.19 4.02 25.27
C LYS A 101 20.56 3.04 24.28
N THR A 102 19.24 3.09 24.08
CA THR A 102 18.51 2.15 23.23
C THR A 102 17.93 2.84 22.01
N THR A 103 17.66 2.07 20.95
CA THR A 103 17.03 2.55 19.72
C THR A 103 15.75 1.76 19.48
N SER A 104 14.69 2.44 19.04
CA SER A 104 13.42 1.81 18.73
C SER A 104 13.57 0.75 17.64
N LYS A 105 12.82 -0.34 17.77
CA LYS A 105 12.75 -1.41 16.79
C LYS A 105 11.58 -1.15 15.81
N PRO A 106 11.71 -1.55 14.52
CA PRO A 106 10.66 -1.31 13.53
C PRO A 106 9.27 -1.84 13.90
N TRP A 107 9.20 -2.97 14.61
CA TRP A 107 7.93 -3.55 15.05
C TRP A 107 7.15 -2.64 16.03
N GLN A 108 7.84 -1.76 16.75
CA GLN A 108 7.18 -0.81 17.66
C GLN A 108 6.39 0.24 16.87
N ALA A 109 6.95 0.74 15.77
CA ALA A 109 6.24 1.64 14.86
C ALA A 109 5.03 0.94 14.23
N LEU A 110 5.19 -0.32 13.81
CA LEU A 110 4.07 -1.13 13.32
C LEU A 110 2.94 -1.23 14.35
N LEU A 111 3.25 -1.61 15.59
CA LEU A 111 2.26 -1.78 16.65
C LEU A 111 1.51 -0.47 16.91
N VAL A 112 2.23 0.64 17.11
CA VAL A 112 1.63 1.95 17.41
C VAL A 112 0.71 2.39 16.28
N ASN A 113 1.15 2.27 15.02
CA ASN A 113 0.32 2.69 13.88
C ASN A 113 -0.90 1.78 13.68
N ILE A 114 -0.81 0.48 13.99
CA ILE A 114 -1.98 -0.41 13.95
C ILE A 114 -2.99 -0.05 15.04
N LEU A 115 -2.54 0.23 16.26
CA LEU A 115 -3.45 0.70 17.31
C LEU A 115 -4.13 2.01 16.94
N LEU A 116 -3.36 2.98 16.42
CA LEU A 116 -3.92 4.25 15.93
C LEU A 116 -4.91 4.03 14.80
N LEU A 117 -4.60 3.16 13.84
CA LEU A 117 -5.50 2.81 12.75
C LEU A 117 -6.82 2.23 13.27
N LEU A 118 -6.77 1.29 14.21
CA LEU A 118 -7.98 0.70 14.81
C LEU A 118 -8.83 1.74 15.55
N ILE A 119 -8.19 2.65 16.30
CA ILE A 119 -8.88 3.74 16.99
C ILE A 119 -9.58 4.66 16.00
N VAL A 120 -8.86 5.09 14.94
CA VAL A 120 -9.43 5.96 13.90
C VAL A 120 -10.54 5.25 13.14
N SER A 121 -10.36 3.99 12.75
CA SER A 121 -11.40 3.20 12.09
C SER A 121 -12.65 3.05 12.95
N PHE A 122 -12.49 2.79 14.26
CA PHE A 122 -13.61 2.74 15.19
C PHE A 122 -14.35 4.09 15.25
N ALA A 123 -13.63 5.19 15.40
CA ALA A 123 -14.23 6.53 15.42
C ALA A 123 -14.98 6.86 14.12
N VAL A 124 -14.45 6.48 12.96
CA VAL A 124 -15.10 6.68 11.66
C VAL A 124 -16.40 5.87 11.56
N ILE A 125 -16.39 4.61 11.99
CA ILE A 125 -17.59 3.75 11.99
C ILE A 125 -18.66 4.33 12.92
N GLU A 126 -18.28 4.74 14.13
CA GLU A 126 -19.20 5.37 15.10
C GLU A 126 -19.84 6.64 14.54
N ILE A 127 -19.07 7.50 13.87
CA ILE A 127 -19.57 8.78 13.34
C ILE A 127 -20.43 8.60 12.09
N LEU A 128 -20.08 7.69 11.18
CA LEU A 128 -20.70 7.60 9.85
C LEU A 128 -21.75 6.50 9.72
N VAL A 129 -21.75 5.49 10.60
CA VAL A 129 -22.63 4.30 10.47
C VAL A 129 -23.59 4.16 11.65
N LEU A 130 -23.11 4.41 12.88
CA LEU A 130 -23.88 4.13 14.10
C LEU A 130 -24.61 5.35 14.67
N ARG A 131 -24.21 6.56 14.25
CA ARG A 131 -24.94 7.81 14.50
C ARG A 131 -25.87 8.16 13.34
#